data_AF-A0A6I3M7F4-F1
#
_entry.id   AF-A0A6I3M7F4-F1
#
_cell.length_a   1.000
_cell.length_b   1.000
_cell.length_c   1.000
_cell.angle_alpha   90.00
_cell.angle_beta   90.00
_cell.angle_gamma   90.00
#
_symmetry.space_group_name_H-M   'P 1'
#
loop_
_entity.id
_entity.type
_entity.pdbx_description
1 polymer ?
#
loop_
_entity_poly.entity_id
_entity_poly.type
_entity_poly.pdbx_seq_one_letter_code
_entity_poly.pdbx_strand_id
1 'polypeptide(L)'
;MKQGKLAIGVVAFSFLAFGFTSISNTAVTIPSISKTVNQTEKGTSQIIGKTAVITFSQFQVEETFVSESVLHWKIKNENGSYNESDEQISFKRLNDHQFFINWIEKTGLTVSQIIDAQNGTVTSFVSNKDEKSDRGQRSANFLQGKLEFKK
;
A
#
# COMPACT_ATOMS: atom_id res chain seq x y z
N MET A 1 -0.38 -7.77 29.33
CA MET A 1 0.56 -7.13 28.38
C MET A 1 0.21 -5.65 28.28
N LYS A 2 1.13 -4.75 28.62
CA LYS A 2 0.92 -3.29 28.53
C LYS A 2 1.35 -2.82 27.14
N GLN A 3 0.42 -2.19 26.40
CA GLN A 3 0.66 -1.56 25.10
C GLN A 3 1.51 -0.30 25.31
N GLY A 4 2.68 -0.23 24.69
CA GLY A 4 3.55 0.94 24.71
C GLY A 4 3.14 1.93 23.62
N LYS A 5 2.95 3.20 24.00
CA LYS A 5 2.67 4.31 23.09
C LYS A 5 3.87 4.55 22.17
N LEU A 6 3.66 4.56 20.86
CA LEU A 6 4.69 4.84 19.87
C LEU A 6 4.80 6.36 19.65
N ALA A 7 5.95 6.94 19.97
CA ALA A 7 6.31 8.32 19.62
C ALA A 7 7.36 8.26 18.51
N ILE A 8 7.09 8.89 17.37
CA ILE A 8 7.98 8.88 16.19
C ILE A 8 8.77 10.19 16.19
N GLY A 9 10.05 10.10 16.53
CA GLY A 9 11.04 11.18 16.34
C GLY A 9 11.84 10.93 15.06
N VAL A 10 11.91 11.93 14.18
CA VAL A 10 12.62 11.87 12.90
C VAL A 10 14.01 12.47 13.05
N VAL A 11 15.05 11.72 12.69
CA VAL A 11 16.40 12.24 12.43
C VAL A 11 16.82 11.78 11.04
N ALA A 12 17.16 12.74 10.17
CA ALA A 12 17.53 12.51 8.78
C ALA A 12 19.06 12.40 8.63
N PHE A 13 19.52 11.37 7.93
CA PHE A 13 20.89 11.28 7.42
C PHE A 13 20.82 10.94 5.92
N SER A 14 21.44 11.79 5.11
CA SER A 14 21.55 11.67 3.66
C SER A 14 22.80 10.89 3.25
N PHE A 15 22.68 9.99 2.28
CA PHE A 15 23.84 9.43 1.58
C PHE A 15 23.65 9.38 0.06
N LEU A 16 24.76 9.72 -0.59
CA LEU A 16 25.02 9.87 -2.03
C LEU A 16 24.72 8.63 -2.87
N ALA A 17 24.21 8.87 -4.09
CA ALA A 17 24.02 7.88 -5.13
C ALA A 17 25.32 7.61 -5.92
N PHE A 18 25.60 6.35 -6.24
CA PHE A 18 26.53 5.95 -7.30
C PHE A 18 25.79 5.09 -8.34
N GLY A 19 26.05 5.41 -9.62
CA GLY A 19 25.25 5.02 -10.76
C GLY A 19 25.47 3.61 -11.30
N PHE A 20 24.50 3.15 -12.09
CA PHE A 20 24.58 1.94 -12.90
C PHE A 20 24.69 2.31 -14.38
N THR A 21 25.62 1.68 -15.08
CA THR A 21 25.85 1.78 -16.53
C THR A 21 24.82 0.94 -17.30
N SER A 22 24.38 1.46 -18.44
CA SER A 22 23.36 0.86 -19.32
C SER A 22 23.94 -0.22 -20.24
N ILE A 23 23.25 -1.35 -20.39
CA ILE A 23 23.47 -2.32 -21.46
C ILE A 23 22.23 -2.29 -22.36
N SER A 24 22.42 -2.02 -23.65
CA SER A 24 21.35 -1.96 -24.65
C SER A 24 21.05 -3.36 -25.22
N ASN A 25 19.79 -3.80 -25.12
CA ASN A 25 19.29 -4.99 -25.80
C ASN A 25 18.63 -4.63 -27.14
N THR A 26 18.99 -5.38 -28.18
CA THR A 26 18.40 -5.35 -29.53
C THR A 26 16.96 -5.88 -29.50
N ALA A 27 16.06 -5.19 -30.20
CA ALA A 27 14.65 -5.55 -30.29
C ALA A 27 14.44 -6.73 -31.25
N VAL A 28 13.85 -7.82 -30.74
CA VAL A 28 13.31 -8.92 -31.55
C VAL A 28 11.83 -8.66 -31.78
N THR A 29 11.41 -8.64 -33.05
CA THR A 29 10.01 -8.44 -33.47
C THR A 29 9.21 -9.73 -33.28
N ILE A 30 8.22 -9.72 -32.39
CA ILE A 30 7.26 -10.82 -32.18
C ILE A 30 5.91 -10.39 -32.78
N PRO A 31 5.22 -11.24 -33.57
CA PRO A 31 3.93 -10.90 -34.17
C PRO A 31 2.83 -10.70 -33.11
N SER A 32 1.95 -9.75 -33.41
CA SER A 32 0.90 -9.21 -32.55
C SER A 32 -0.11 -10.27 -32.08
N ILE A 33 -0.06 -10.63 -30.79
CA ILE A 33 -1.17 -11.31 -30.12
C ILE A 33 -2.18 -10.24 -29.67
N SER A 34 -3.07 -9.88 -30.59
CA SER A 34 -4.22 -9.02 -30.32
C SER A 34 -5.30 -9.80 -29.58
N LYS A 35 -5.17 -10.01 -28.26
CA LYS A 35 -6.28 -10.45 -27.40
C LYS A 35 -6.03 -10.35 -25.88
N THR A 36 -5.44 -9.26 -25.37
CA THR A 36 -5.46 -8.96 -23.92
C THR A 36 -5.32 -7.46 -23.65
N VAL A 37 -6.27 -6.64 -24.11
CA VAL A 37 -6.33 -5.21 -23.73
C VAL A 37 -7.61 -4.89 -22.95
N ASN A 38 -8.71 -5.60 -23.22
CA ASN A 38 -10.01 -5.29 -22.61
C ASN A 38 -10.23 -5.87 -21.19
N GLN A 39 -9.34 -6.74 -20.69
CA GLN A 39 -9.50 -7.34 -19.36
C GLN A 39 -8.74 -6.58 -18.28
N THR A 40 -7.62 -5.92 -18.60
CA THR A 40 -6.80 -5.19 -17.62
C THR A 40 -7.52 -3.94 -17.09
N GLU A 41 -8.15 -3.15 -17.97
CA GLU A 41 -8.87 -1.93 -17.60
C GLU A 41 -10.16 -2.16 -16.80
N LYS A 42 -10.90 -3.24 -17.09
CA LYS A 42 -12.21 -3.47 -16.46
C LYS A 42 -12.14 -3.75 -14.96
N GLY A 43 -11.10 -4.43 -14.48
CA GLY A 43 -10.98 -4.73 -13.04
C GLY A 43 -10.29 -3.66 -12.22
N THR A 44 -9.32 -2.91 -12.76
CA THR A 44 -8.68 -1.80 -12.03
C THR A 44 -9.65 -0.65 -11.78
N SER A 45 -10.63 -0.45 -12.67
CA SER A 45 -11.75 0.48 -12.46
C SER A 45 -12.57 0.25 -11.18
N GLN A 46 -12.48 -0.94 -10.56
CA GLN A 46 -13.22 -1.19 -9.32
C GLN A 46 -12.72 -0.36 -8.15
N ILE A 47 -11.42 -0.02 -8.11
CA ILE A 47 -10.82 0.68 -6.97
C ILE A 47 -10.07 1.94 -7.35
N ILE A 48 -9.43 1.99 -8.53
CA ILE A 48 -8.70 3.17 -8.97
C ILE A 48 -9.65 4.36 -9.17
N GLY A 49 -9.25 5.52 -8.67
CA GLY A 49 -10.04 6.75 -8.64
C GLY A 49 -11.08 6.81 -7.52
N LYS A 50 -11.19 5.77 -6.66
CA LYS A 50 -12.15 5.73 -5.57
C LYS A 50 -11.48 5.92 -4.21
N THR A 51 -12.27 6.40 -3.27
CA THR A 51 -11.93 6.41 -1.84
C THR A 51 -12.63 5.27 -1.13
N ALA A 52 -11.85 4.37 -0.54
CA ALA A 52 -12.31 3.37 0.40
C ALA A 52 -12.21 3.90 1.83
N VAL A 53 -13.16 3.51 2.66
CA VAL A 53 -13.11 3.62 4.11
C VAL A 53 -12.89 2.22 4.64
N ILE A 54 -11.74 2.00 5.27
CA ILE A 54 -11.35 0.71 5.85
C ILE A 54 -11.46 0.81 7.36
N THR A 55 -12.31 -0.03 7.93
CA THR A 55 -12.54 -0.07 9.37
C THR A 55 -11.87 -1.29 9.98
N PHE A 56 -10.81 -1.04 10.75
CA PHE A 56 -10.13 -2.04 11.59
C PHE A 56 -10.72 -2.02 13.01
N SER A 57 -10.32 -2.97 13.85
CA SER A 57 -10.87 -3.08 15.22
C SER A 57 -10.63 -1.86 16.11
N GLN A 58 -9.57 -1.09 15.85
CA GLN A 58 -9.17 0.04 16.71
C GLN A 58 -9.27 1.41 16.03
N PHE A 59 -9.33 1.45 14.70
CA PHE A 59 -9.29 2.70 13.95
C PHE A 59 -9.91 2.53 12.55
N GLN A 60 -10.17 3.65 11.91
CA GLN A 60 -10.63 3.72 10.53
C GLN A 60 -9.66 4.57 9.72
N VAL A 61 -9.33 4.11 8.51
CA VAL A 61 -8.50 4.84 7.54
C VAL A 61 -9.30 5.05 6.26
N GLU A 62 -9.14 6.22 5.66
CA GLU A 62 -9.60 6.49 4.30
C GLU A 62 -8.43 6.31 3.34
N GLU A 63 -8.63 5.54 2.28
CA GLU A 63 -7.63 5.25 1.26
C GLU A 63 -8.18 5.63 -0.11
N THR A 64 -7.58 6.61 -0.75
CA THR A 64 -7.91 7.04 -2.11
C THR A 64 -6.87 6.50 -3.08
N PHE A 65 -7.28 5.54 -3.91
CA PHE A 65 -6.42 4.92 -4.92
C PHE A 65 -6.30 5.84 -6.13
N VAL A 66 -5.51 6.91 -6.02
CA VAL A 66 -5.37 7.95 -7.04
C VAL A 66 -5.00 7.35 -8.41
N SER A 67 -4.05 6.41 -8.41
CA SER A 67 -3.65 5.64 -9.59
C SER A 67 -3.08 4.29 -9.18
N GLU A 68 -2.63 3.47 -10.14
CA GLU A 68 -1.89 2.23 -9.85
C GLU A 68 -0.50 2.48 -9.23
N SER A 69 -0.05 3.74 -9.12
CA SER A 69 1.24 4.11 -8.55
C SER A 69 1.14 5.07 -7.36
N VAL A 70 -0.05 5.59 -7.06
CA VAL A 70 -0.25 6.58 -5.99
C VAL A 70 -1.46 6.23 -5.14
N LEU A 71 -1.24 6.20 -3.82
CA LEU A 71 -2.26 6.08 -2.79
C LEU A 71 -2.23 7.34 -1.92
N HIS A 72 -3.37 7.97 -1.69
CA HIS A 72 -3.54 8.95 -0.63
C HIS A 72 -4.26 8.31 0.55
N TRP A 73 -3.65 8.26 1.73
CA TRP A 73 -4.31 7.75 2.94
C TRP A 73 -4.57 8.87 3.95
N LYS A 74 -5.62 8.72 4.74
CA LYS A 74 -6.01 9.66 5.80
C LYS A 74 -6.59 8.92 7.01
N ILE A 75 -6.09 9.21 8.20
CA ILE A 75 -6.56 8.65 9.48
C ILE A 75 -6.86 9.77 10.46
N LYS A 76 -7.91 9.60 11.26
CA LYS A 76 -8.21 10.50 12.37
C LYS A 76 -7.52 10.02 13.65
N ASN A 77 -6.75 10.90 14.27
CA ASN A 77 -6.09 10.67 15.54
C ASN A 77 -7.09 10.76 16.72
N GLU A 78 -6.71 10.20 17.87
CA GLU A 78 -7.51 10.23 19.11
C GLU A 78 -7.85 11.66 19.58
N ASN A 79 -6.96 12.63 19.32
CA ASN A 79 -7.15 14.04 19.65
C ASN A 79 -8.07 14.80 18.66
N GLY A 80 -8.61 14.11 17.65
CA GLY A 80 -9.48 14.68 16.63
C GLY A 80 -8.77 15.31 15.43
N SER A 81 -7.43 15.39 15.41
CA SER A 81 -6.67 15.81 14.23
C SER A 81 -6.58 14.69 13.19
N TYR A 82 -6.09 15.00 11.99
CA TYR A 82 -5.85 14.02 10.94
C TYR A 82 -4.37 13.89 10.62
N ASN A 83 -3.93 12.67 10.32
CA ASN A 83 -2.70 12.41 9.60
C ASN A 83 -3.07 11.93 8.20
N GLU A 84 -2.34 12.37 7.18
CA GLU A 84 -2.55 11.96 5.80
C GLU A 84 -1.25 12.05 5.00
N SER A 85 -1.13 11.25 3.94
CA SER A 85 0.02 11.29 3.04
C SER A 85 -0.27 10.67 1.68
N ASP A 86 0.51 11.09 0.69
CA ASP A 86 0.59 10.45 -0.62
C ASP A 86 1.78 9.48 -0.65
N GLU A 87 1.52 8.23 -1.01
CA GLU A 87 2.51 7.16 -1.03
C GLU A 87 2.67 6.60 -2.44
N GLN A 88 3.92 6.33 -2.82
CA GLN A 88 4.20 5.53 -4.00
C GLN A 88 3.91 4.07 -3.68
N ILE A 89 3.09 3.43 -4.52
CA ILE A 89 2.65 2.05 -4.29
C ILE A 89 3.18 1.08 -5.34
N SER A 90 3.39 -0.16 -4.91
CA SER A 90 3.40 -1.31 -5.79
C SER A 90 1.98 -1.88 -5.87
N PHE A 91 1.43 -1.93 -7.07
CA PHE A 91 0.08 -2.41 -7.32
C PHE A 91 0.12 -3.67 -8.17
N LYS A 92 -0.64 -4.69 -7.76
CA LYS A 92 -0.86 -5.88 -8.56
C LYS A 92 -2.30 -6.35 -8.43
N ARG A 93 -3.01 -6.41 -9.55
CA ARG A 93 -4.28 -7.11 -9.63
C ARG A 93 -4.04 -8.62 -9.52
N LEU A 94 -4.76 -9.28 -8.61
CA LEU A 94 -4.69 -10.73 -8.41
C LEU A 94 -5.76 -11.47 -9.21
N ASN A 95 -6.97 -10.89 -9.27
CA ASN A 95 -8.09 -11.33 -10.11
C ASN A 95 -9.08 -10.16 -10.32
N ASP A 96 -10.33 -10.42 -10.69
CA ASP A 96 -11.32 -9.39 -11.02
C ASP A 96 -11.73 -8.49 -9.85
N HIS A 97 -11.59 -8.97 -8.61
CA HIS A 97 -12.04 -8.27 -7.41
C HIS A 97 -10.98 -8.19 -6.31
N GLN A 98 -9.82 -8.84 -6.49
CA GLN A 98 -8.73 -8.85 -5.53
C GLN A 98 -7.50 -8.08 -6.03
N PHE A 99 -6.99 -7.22 -5.16
CA PHE A 99 -5.87 -6.32 -5.45
C PHE A 99 -4.84 -6.38 -4.34
N PHE A 100 -3.58 -6.59 -4.71
CA PHE A 100 -2.45 -6.45 -3.81
C PHE A 100 -1.87 -5.04 -3.94
N ILE A 101 -1.73 -4.35 -2.82
CA ILE A 101 -1.15 -3.02 -2.74
C ILE A 101 -0.07 -3.03 -1.66
N ASN A 102 1.08 -2.44 -1.95
CA ASN A 102 2.17 -2.33 -0.99
C ASN A 102 2.82 -0.95 -1.05
N TRP A 103 3.13 -0.38 0.11
CA TRP A 103 3.94 0.83 0.22
C TRP A 103 4.86 0.80 1.44
N ILE A 104 5.86 1.69 1.41
CA ILE A 104 6.78 1.92 2.51
C ILE A 104 6.75 3.41 2.80
N GLU A 105 6.28 3.77 3.98
CA GLU A 105 6.27 5.16 4.42
C GLU A 105 7.70 5.65 4.71
N LYS A 106 7.87 6.97 4.77
CA LYS A 106 9.15 7.61 5.13
C LYS A 106 9.74 7.12 6.46
N THR A 107 8.89 6.67 7.38
CA THR A 107 9.29 6.13 8.70
C THR A 107 9.89 4.73 8.62
N GLY A 108 9.79 4.07 7.46
CA GLY A 108 10.13 2.67 7.27
C GLY A 108 9.03 1.71 7.71
N LEU A 109 7.84 2.22 8.08
CA LEU A 109 6.62 1.42 8.19
C LEU A 109 6.26 0.89 6.81
N THR A 110 6.00 -0.40 6.72
CA THR A 110 5.64 -1.08 5.47
C THR A 110 4.26 -1.67 5.62
N VAL A 111 3.38 -1.37 4.66
CA VAL A 111 2.06 -1.99 4.58
C VAL A 111 1.99 -2.78 3.29
N SER A 112 1.60 -4.05 3.41
CA SER A 112 1.21 -4.88 2.28
C SER A 112 -0.22 -5.32 2.53
N GLN A 113 -1.13 -5.12 1.58
CA GLN A 113 -2.53 -5.46 1.77
C GLN A 113 -3.16 -6.14 0.57
N ILE A 114 -4.12 -7.00 0.86
CA ILE A 114 -5.02 -7.60 -0.12
C ILE A 114 -6.40 -6.98 0.12
N ILE A 115 -6.90 -6.28 -0.88
CA ILE A 115 -8.28 -5.78 -0.92
C ILE A 115 -9.12 -6.77 -1.71
N ASP A 116 -10.22 -7.23 -1.12
CA ASP A 116 -11.27 -7.97 -1.81
C ASP A 116 -12.51 -7.08 -1.93
N ALA A 117 -12.64 -6.43 -3.10
CA ALA A 117 -13.69 -5.46 -3.38
C ALA A 117 -15.08 -6.11 -3.51
N GLN A 118 -15.15 -7.41 -3.82
CA GLN A 118 -16.40 -8.14 -3.90
C GLN A 118 -16.94 -8.47 -2.51
N ASN A 119 -16.06 -8.94 -1.61
CA ASN A 119 -16.45 -9.31 -0.24
C ASN A 119 -16.43 -8.14 0.74
N GLY A 120 -15.86 -6.99 0.34
CA GLY A 120 -15.78 -5.81 1.19
C GLY A 120 -14.81 -6.01 2.35
N THR A 121 -13.68 -6.66 2.11
CA THR A 121 -12.69 -6.98 3.15
C THR A 121 -11.28 -6.57 2.76
N VAL A 122 -10.47 -6.23 3.75
CA VAL A 122 -9.04 -5.97 3.59
C VAL A 122 -8.25 -6.79 4.60
N THR A 123 -7.23 -7.50 4.13
CA THR A 123 -6.21 -8.11 4.98
C THR A 123 -4.90 -7.36 4.79
N SER A 124 -4.39 -6.74 5.84
CA SER A 124 -3.13 -5.97 5.80
C SER A 124 -2.08 -6.63 6.69
N PHE A 125 -0.87 -6.75 6.16
CA PHE A 125 0.34 -7.03 6.92
C PHE A 125 1.09 -5.71 7.10
N VAL A 126 1.27 -5.30 8.36
CA VAL A 126 1.98 -4.07 8.70
C VAL A 126 3.24 -4.44 9.43
N SER A 127 4.38 -3.88 9.01
CA SER A 127 5.64 -4.04 9.73
C SER A 127 6.29 -2.68 10.00
N ASN A 128 7.01 -2.59 11.11
CA ASN A 128 7.71 -1.39 11.55
C ASN A 128 9.05 -1.77 12.15
N LYS A 129 9.94 -0.77 12.29
CA LYS A 129 11.22 -0.94 12.98
C LYS A 129 10.97 -1.34 14.44
N ASP A 130 11.72 -2.33 14.90
CA ASP A 130 11.80 -2.79 16.28
C ASP A 130 13.19 -3.35 16.54
N GLU A 131 14.06 -2.55 17.15
CA GLU A 131 15.47 -2.90 17.39
C GLU A 131 15.66 -4.10 18.32
N LYS A 132 14.62 -4.48 19.07
CA LYS A 132 14.65 -5.64 19.97
C LYS A 132 14.24 -6.94 19.28
N SER A 133 13.74 -6.86 18.05
CA SER A 133 13.33 -8.03 17.28
C SER A 133 14.53 -8.71 16.63
N ASP A 134 14.60 -10.04 16.78
CA ASP A 134 15.56 -10.90 16.10
C ASP A 134 15.23 -11.11 14.61
N ARG A 135 14.04 -10.70 14.15
CA ARG A 135 13.58 -10.79 12.76
C ARG A 135 14.00 -9.59 11.92
N GLY A 136 15.30 -9.36 11.82
CA GLY A 136 15.84 -8.23 11.06
C GLY A 136 15.46 -6.86 11.64
N GLN A 137 15.31 -6.79 12.97
CA GLN A 137 14.93 -5.57 13.69
C GLN A 137 13.57 -4.99 13.25
N ARG A 138 12.61 -5.87 12.96
CA ARG A 138 11.24 -5.50 12.62
C ARG A 138 10.23 -6.30 13.44
N SER A 139 9.18 -5.64 13.86
CA SER A 139 7.94 -6.29 14.31
C SER A 139 6.88 -6.16 13.23
N ALA A 140 5.92 -7.07 13.23
CA ALA A 140 4.84 -7.07 12.27
C ALA A 140 3.57 -7.69 12.83
N ASN A 141 2.42 -7.25 12.31
CA ASN A 141 1.10 -7.74 12.69
C ASN A 141 0.20 -7.85 11.46
N PHE A 142 -0.76 -8.76 11.53
CA PHE A 142 -1.89 -8.78 10.59
C PHE A 142 -3.05 -7.96 11.14
N LEU A 143 -3.70 -7.22 10.26
CA LEU A 143 -4.92 -6.48 10.51
C LEU A 143 -6.00 -6.98 9.55
N GLN A 144 -7.22 -7.13 10.06
CA GLN A 144 -8.40 -7.41 9.26
C GLN A 144 -9.33 -6.21 9.31
N GLY A 145 -9.74 -5.74 8.14
CA GLY A 145 -10.58 -4.56 7.98
C GLY A 145 -11.81 -4.84 7.13
N LYS A 146 -12.89 -4.10 7.39
CA LYS A 146 -14.06 -4.02 6.52
C LYS A 146 -13.88 -2.84 5.55
N LEU A 147 -14.11 -3.08 4.27
CA LEU A 147 -13.99 -2.11 3.18
C LEU A 147 -15.38 -1.58 2.78
N GLU A 148 -15.52 -0.27 2.70
CA GLU A 148 -16.68 0.40 2.10
C GLU A 148 -16.21 1.55 1.19
N PHE A 149 -16.69 1.62 -0.06
CA PHE A 149 -16.37 2.75 -0.92
C PHE A 149 -17.28 3.94 -0.61
N LYS A 150 -16.70 5.15 -0.57
CA LYS A 150 -17.49 6.39 -0.51
C LYS A 150 -18.35 6.51 -1.77
N LYS A 151 -19.58 7.03 -1.58
CA LYS A 151 -20.54 7.28 -2.65
C LYS A 151 -20.18 8.53 -3.44
#